data_AF-M6D5P4-F1
#
_entry.id   AF-M6D5P4-F1
#
_cell.length_a   1.000
_cell.length_b   1.000
_cell.length_c   1.000
_cell.angle_alpha   90.00
_cell.angle_beta   90.00
_cell.angle_gamma   90.00
#
_symmetry.space_group_name_H-M   'P 1'
#
loop_
_entity.id
_entity.type
_entity.pdbx_description
1 polymer ?
#
loop_
_entity_poly.entity_id
_entity_poly.type
_entity_poly.pdbx_seq_one_letter_code
_entity_poly.pdbx_strand_id
1 'polypeptide(L)'
;MDENFEHKIRKAIEGEKNEYSSSIEKLSDMLSKSWVSPPVHISFEEIYEKAQTSKVISFNKPLLYTLASVAAILIGAFSFIVLQNSKVTPVKTEFGISITKIIGKGYLFSPDSEKLLALNEGESVGSGQILKTEQDSKLFLNIAKGEGMILEESTELEIMKEGKQSFRLRNGSILVHLHKNLKKDEFRIITETGLVEVRGTKFEVREKPKEGTIVSVLEGRVAAKSSSEPNRGEQVLEPGQKIRLEAKGFQRTFLTSAEQKELGFKFSELQVDEIPRNSEKSFSNKDDLFNEYQRLERVILSNGERLEGVIVDMDENFMYLQTLEKEIKIQRDSVMEVIQLR
;
A
#
# COMPACT_ATOMS: atom_id res chain seq x y z
N MET A 1 -40.63 -7.84 -24.93
CA MET A 1 -39.95 -6.69 -24.31
C MET A 1 -40.82 -5.48 -24.58
N ASP A 2 -41.12 -4.70 -23.55
CA ASP A 2 -42.21 -3.74 -23.55
C ASP A 2 -41.97 -2.57 -24.52
N GLU A 3 -42.84 -2.44 -25.53
CA GLU A 3 -42.92 -1.29 -26.45
C GLU A 3 -43.00 0.07 -25.71
N ASN A 4 -43.43 0.04 -24.45
CA ASN A 4 -43.51 1.19 -23.55
C ASN A 4 -42.13 1.74 -23.18
N PHE A 5 -41.11 0.90 -23.09
CA PHE A 5 -39.76 1.32 -22.69
C PHE A 5 -39.05 2.10 -23.81
N GLU A 6 -39.07 1.57 -25.04
CA GLU A 6 -38.45 2.23 -26.20
C GLU A 6 -39.11 3.58 -26.49
N HIS A 7 -40.43 3.66 -26.35
CA HIS A 7 -41.17 4.91 -26.55
C HIS A 7 -40.75 5.98 -25.53
N LYS A 8 -40.55 5.60 -24.26
CA LYS A 8 -40.07 6.52 -23.21
C LYS A 8 -38.64 6.99 -23.44
N ILE A 9 -37.74 6.12 -23.89
CA ILE A 9 -36.36 6.52 -24.23
C ILE A 9 -36.37 7.52 -25.39
N ARG A 10 -37.13 7.25 -26.44
CA ARG A 10 -37.17 8.12 -27.63
C ARG A 10 -37.63 9.53 -27.28
N LYS A 11 -38.69 9.64 -26.47
CA LYS A 11 -39.19 10.92 -25.95
C LYS A 11 -38.16 11.66 -25.09
N ALA A 12 -37.38 10.93 -24.28
CA ALA A 12 -36.32 11.52 -23.48
C ALA A 12 -35.17 12.08 -24.34
N ILE A 13 -34.82 11.41 -25.44
CA ILE A 13 -33.83 11.89 -26.40
C ILE A 13 -34.33 13.12 -27.16
N GLU A 14 -35.63 13.17 -27.48
CA GLU A 14 -36.29 14.30 -28.14
C GLU A 14 -36.54 15.51 -27.21
N GLY A 15 -36.14 15.42 -25.93
CA GLY A 15 -36.15 16.53 -24.97
C GLY A 15 -37.33 16.55 -24.00
N GLU A 16 -38.24 15.56 -24.04
CA GLU A 16 -39.28 15.42 -23.02
C GLU A 16 -38.69 14.84 -21.71
N LYS A 17 -38.92 15.51 -20.57
CA LYS A 17 -38.42 15.04 -19.28
C LYS A 17 -39.21 13.84 -18.78
N ASN A 18 -38.52 12.72 -18.54
CA ASN A 18 -39.05 11.54 -17.89
C ASN A 18 -38.01 10.87 -16.98
N GLU A 19 -38.37 9.72 -16.40
CA GLU A 19 -37.54 8.96 -15.47
C GLU A 19 -36.16 8.54 -16.03
N TYR A 20 -36.00 8.49 -17.35
CA TYR A 20 -34.75 8.12 -18.01
C TYR A 20 -33.90 9.30 -18.49
N SER A 21 -34.44 10.53 -18.48
CA SER A 21 -33.73 11.73 -18.98
C SER A 21 -32.42 11.97 -18.24
N SER A 22 -32.39 11.79 -16.91
CA SER A 22 -31.17 11.97 -16.12
C SER A 22 -30.06 10.98 -16.46
N SER A 23 -30.43 9.74 -16.79
CA SER A 23 -29.50 8.69 -17.22
C SER A 23 -28.97 8.97 -18.62
N ILE A 24 -29.82 9.47 -19.53
CA ILE A 24 -29.44 9.85 -20.89
C ILE A 24 -28.52 11.08 -20.87
N GLU A 25 -28.80 12.09 -20.04
CA GLU A 25 -27.92 13.26 -19.87
C GLU A 25 -26.54 12.86 -19.31
N LYS A 26 -26.50 11.99 -18.29
CA LYS A 26 -25.21 11.47 -17.78
C LYS A 26 -24.45 10.67 -18.83
N LEU A 27 -25.14 9.85 -19.61
CA LEU A 27 -24.51 9.07 -20.68
C LEU A 27 -24.00 9.98 -21.81
N SER A 28 -24.74 11.04 -22.15
CA SER A 28 -24.30 12.07 -23.09
C SER A 28 -23.08 12.84 -22.57
N ASP A 29 -23.07 13.25 -21.30
CA ASP A 29 -21.90 13.90 -20.67
C ASP A 29 -20.68 12.98 -20.69
N MET A 30 -20.85 11.69 -20.35
CA MET A 30 -19.76 10.71 -20.39
C MET A 30 -19.24 10.46 -21.82
N LEU A 31 -20.12 10.38 -22.82
CA LEU A 31 -19.72 10.20 -24.22
C LEU A 31 -19.10 11.46 -24.83
N SER A 32 -19.54 12.64 -24.39
CA SER A 32 -18.98 13.93 -24.84
C SER A 32 -17.55 14.15 -24.34
N LYS A 33 -17.18 13.50 -23.22
CA LYS A 33 -15.81 13.46 -22.69
C LYS A 33 -14.97 12.39 -23.39
N SER A 34 -14.98 12.35 -24.73
CA SER A 34 -14.30 11.32 -25.50
C SER A 34 -12.77 11.31 -25.24
N TRP A 35 -12.29 10.15 -24.78
CA TRP A 35 -10.88 9.82 -24.50
C TRP A 35 -10.14 9.30 -25.74
N VAL A 36 -10.46 9.80 -26.93
CA VAL A 36 -9.78 9.38 -28.17
C VAL A 36 -9.64 10.57 -29.10
N SER A 37 -8.42 11.11 -29.20
CA SER A 37 -8.03 11.89 -30.36
C SER A 37 -7.80 10.89 -31.51
N PRO A 38 -8.44 11.05 -32.69
CA PRO A 38 -8.12 10.19 -33.83
C PRO A 38 -6.63 10.38 -34.20
N PRO A 39 -5.89 9.31 -34.55
CA PRO A 39 -4.53 9.45 -35.03
C PRO A 39 -4.51 10.37 -36.27
N VAL A 40 -3.61 11.34 -36.26
CA VAL A 40 -3.55 12.50 -37.18
C VAL A 40 -3.34 12.12 -38.67
N HIS A 41 -3.08 10.85 -38.98
CA HIS A 41 -2.75 10.40 -40.34
C HIS A 41 -3.43 9.09 -40.73
N ILE A 42 -4.76 9.05 -40.73
CA ILE A 42 -5.49 8.04 -41.50
C ILE A 42 -6.56 8.78 -42.31
N SER A 43 -6.36 8.85 -43.62
CA SER A 43 -7.32 9.51 -44.51
C SER A 43 -8.53 8.60 -44.73
N PHE A 44 -9.73 9.19 -44.86
CA PHE A 44 -10.95 8.44 -45.19
C PHE A 44 -10.77 7.63 -46.49
N GLU A 45 -10.01 8.16 -47.44
CA GLU A 45 -9.69 7.52 -48.71
C GLU A 45 -8.93 6.18 -48.54
N GLU A 46 -7.98 6.10 -47.61
CA GLU A 46 -7.26 4.85 -47.32
C GLU A 46 -8.17 3.78 -46.70
N ILE A 47 -9.11 4.21 -45.85
CA ILE A 47 -10.10 3.30 -45.25
C ILE A 47 -11.07 2.80 -46.33
N TYR A 48 -11.48 3.69 -47.23
CA TYR A 48 -12.39 3.38 -48.32
C TYR A 48 -11.77 2.43 -49.35
N GLU A 49 -10.52 2.66 -49.76
CA GLU A 49 -9.78 1.74 -50.65
C GLU A 49 -9.62 0.35 -50.00
N LYS A 50 -9.26 0.28 -48.72
CA LYS A 50 -9.18 -1.00 -48.01
C LYS A 50 -10.51 -1.74 -48.01
N ALA A 51 -11.61 -1.02 -47.82
CA ALA A 51 -12.95 -1.60 -47.81
C ALA A 51 -13.39 -2.12 -49.19
N GLN A 52 -12.97 -1.48 -50.29
CA GLN A 52 -13.30 -1.92 -51.65
C GLN A 52 -12.64 -3.25 -52.06
N THR A 53 -11.51 -3.63 -51.44
CA THR A 53 -10.82 -4.91 -51.74
C THR A 53 -11.38 -6.12 -50.99
N SER A 54 -12.40 -5.92 -50.17
CA SER A 54 -13.04 -6.99 -49.40
C SER A 54 -13.78 -7.95 -50.34
N LYS A 55 -13.29 -9.19 -50.49
CA LYS A 55 -14.08 -10.26 -51.12
C LYS A 55 -15.30 -10.55 -50.25
N VAL A 56 -16.45 -10.02 -50.65
CA VAL A 56 -17.75 -10.38 -50.07
C VAL A 56 -18.08 -11.81 -50.51
N ILE A 57 -18.01 -12.76 -49.57
CA ILE A 57 -18.47 -14.13 -49.82
C ILE A 57 -19.97 -14.16 -49.52
N SER A 58 -20.79 -14.17 -50.58
CA SER A 58 -22.24 -14.34 -50.44
C SER A 58 -22.60 -15.83 -50.32
N PHE A 59 -23.21 -16.23 -49.21
CA PHE A 59 -23.69 -17.60 -49.00
C PHE A 59 -25.21 -17.68 -49.13
N ASN A 60 -25.68 -18.52 -50.06
CA ASN A 60 -27.01 -18.45 -50.64
C ASN A 60 -28.05 -19.42 -50.01
N LYS A 61 -28.01 -19.69 -48.69
CA LYS A 61 -28.98 -20.59 -48.04
C LYS A 61 -29.44 -20.07 -46.65
N PRO A 62 -30.72 -19.67 -46.49
CA PRO A 62 -31.19 -18.95 -45.30
C PRO A 62 -31.59 -19.80 -44.09
N LEU A 63 -31.54 -21.14 -44.16
CA LEU A 63 -32.22 -22.00 -43.16
C LEU A 63 -31.32 -22.60 -42.07
N LEU A 64 -29.98 -22.53 -42.19
CA LEU A 64 -29.05 -23.07 -41.18
C LEU A 64 -28.52 -22.02 -40.18
N TYR A 65 -28.82 -20.74 -40.37
CA TYR A 65 -28.27 -19.66 -39.55
C TYR A 65 -29.09 -19.31 -38.31
N THR A 66 -30.38 -19.64 -38.24
CA THR A 66 -31.20 -19.33 -37.06
C THR A 66 -30.80 -20.15 -35.83
N LEU A 67 -30.22 -21.33 -36.02
CA LEU A 67 -29.65 -22.15 -34.93
C LEU A 67 -28.22 -21.73 -34.55
N ALA A 68 -27.40 -21.32 -35.53
CA ALA A 68 -26.04 -20.86 -35.27
C ALA A 68 -25.99 -19.46 -34.63
N SER A 69 -26.92 -18.56 -34.97
CA SER A 69 -27.00 -17.23 -34.36
C SER A 69 -27.45 -17.30 -32.90
N VAL A 70 -28.36 -18.21 -32.53
CA VAL A 70 -28.76 -18.42 -31.14
C VAL A 70 -27.60 -19.01 -30.32
N ALA A 71 -26.82 -19.93 -30.89
CA ALA A 71 -25.63 -20.47 -30.21
C ALA A 71 -24.53 -19.42 -30.03
N ALA A 72 -24.26 -18.57 -31.03
CA ALA A 72 -23.26 -17.50 -30.93
C ALA A 72 -23.68 -16.39 -29.96
N ILE A 73 -24.97 -16.04 -29.92
CA ILE A 73 -25.51 -15.06 -28.95
C ILE A 73 -25.51 -15.65 -27.54
N LEU A 74 -25.82 -16.94 -27.35
CA LEU A 74 -25.73 -17.58 -26.03
C LEU A 74 -24.28 -17.72 -25.56
N ILE A 75 -23.33 -18.09 -26.41
CA ILE A 75 -21.91 -18.17 -26.04
C ILE A 75 -21.33 -16.77 -25.79
N GLY A 76 -21.72 -15.77 -26.57
CA GLY A 76 -21.33 -14.37 -26.37
C GLY A 76 -21.90 -13.77 -25.09
N ALA A 77 -23.19 -14.01 -24.79
CA ALA A 77 -23.83 -13.55 -23.56
C ALA A 77 -23.30 -14.29 -22.32
N PHE A 78 -23.02 -15.60 -22.42
CA PHE A 78 -22.41 -16.35 -21.31
C PHE A 78 -20.96 -15.90 -21.08
N SER A 79 -20.19 -15.62 -22.14
CA SER A 79 -18.83 -15.09 -22.01
C SER A 79 -18.83 -13.67 -21.43
N PHE A 80 -19.80 -12.83 -21.79
CA PHE A 80 -19.93 -11.48 -21.24
C PHE A 80 -20.38 -11.49 -19.77
N ILE A 81 -21.28 -12.41 -19.39
CA ILE A 81 -21.69 -12.60 -17.98
C ILE A 81 -20.56 -13.22 -17.14
N VAL A 82 -19.78 -14.16 -17.68
CA VAL A 82 -18.61 -14.73 -16.99
C VAL A 82 -17.47 -13.71 -16.87
N LEU A 83 -17.27 -12.82 -17.85
CA LEU A 83 -16.30 -11.72 -17.73
C LEU A 83 -16.77 -10.60 -16.77
N GLN A 84 -18.07 -10.31 -16.69
CA GLN A 84 -18.58 -9.29 -15.76
C GLN A 84 -18.77 -9.80 -14.31
N ASN A 85 -18.93 -11.10 -14.11
CA ASN A 85 -19.02 -11.73 -12.78
C ASN A 85 -17.71 -12.35 -12.30
N SER A 86 -16.58 -11.97 -12.89
CA SER A 86 -15.33 -11.97 -12.12
C SER A 86 -15.44 -10.86 -11.07
N LYS A 87 -16.27 -11.11 -10.05
CA LYS A 87 -15.91 -10.72 -8.69
C LYS A 87 -14.59 -11.43 -8.48
N VAL A 88 -13.51 -10.77 -8.90
CA VAL A 88 -12.26 -10.85 -8.20
C VAL A 88 -12.68 -10.55 -6.78
N THR A 89 -12.94 -11.60 -6.01
CA THR A 89 -12.96 -11.51 -4.56
C THR A 89 -11.72 -10.69 -4.30
N PRO A 90 -11.81 -9.45 -3.78
CA PRO A 90 -10.61 -8.74 -3.43
C PRO A 90 -9.90 -9.73 -2.53
N VAL A 91 -8.76 -10.24 -3.01
CA VAL A 91 -7.82 -10.89 -2.13
C VAL A 91 -7.70 -9.84 -1.04
N LYS A 92 -8.15 -10.18 0.17
CA LYS A 92 -7.86 -9.37 1.33
C LYS A 92 -6.34 -9.43 1.42
N THR A 93 -5.70 -8.51 0.72
CA THR A 93 -4.29 -8.27 0.84
C THR A 93 -4.19 -7.67 2.22
N GLU A 94 -3.75 -8.46 3.19
CA GLU A 94 -3.63 -8.08 4.60
C GLU A 94 -2.61 -6.94 4.83
N PHE A 95 -2.06 -6.36 3.76
CA PHE A 95 -1.12 -5.25 3.77
C PHE A 95 -1.65 -4.11 2.90
N GLY A 96 -2.12 -3.05 3.54
CA GLY A 96 -2.64 -1.83 2.90
C GLY A 96 -1.55 -0.78 2.68
N ILE A 97 -0.38 -1.17 2.17
CA ILE A 97 0.67 -0.19 1.88
C ILE A 97 0.21 0.67 0.70
N SER A 98 0.21 1.98 0.87
CA SER A 98 -0.23 2.92 -0.17
C SER A 98 0.77 4.05 -0.38
N ILE A 99 0.89 4.51 -1.63
CA ILE A 99 1.71 5.66 -1.97
C ILE A 99 0.98 6.93 -1.55
N THR A 100 1.55 7.74 -0.66
CA THR A 100 0.94 9.01 -0.23
C THR A 100 1.43 10.19 -1.03
N LYS A 101 2.70 10.19 -1.43
CA LYS A 101 3.31 11.28 -2.18
C LYS A 101 4.48 10.79 -3.02
N ILE A 102 4.65 11.38 -4.20
CA ILE A 102 5.79 11.13 -5.08
C ILE A 102 6.53 12.45 -5.36
N ILE A 103 7.85 12.46 -5.19
CA ILE A 103 8.73 13.53 -5.68
C ILE A 103 9.62 12.90 -6.75
N GLY A 104 9.67 13.46 -7.96
CA GLY A 104 10.42 12.88 -9.07
C GLY A 104 9.69 11.68 -9.69
N LYS A 105 10.36 10.54 -9.83
CA LYS A 105 9.82 9.33 -10.46
C LYS A 105 9.96 8.11 -9.55
N GLY A 106 8.88 7.32 -9.51
CA GLY A 106 8.85 6.02 -8.84
C GLY A 106 8.20 4.96 -9.72
N TYR A 107 8.65 3.73 -9.55
CA TYR A 107 8.20 2.59 -10.34
C TYR A 107 7.86 1.41 -9.46
N LEU A 108 6.87 0.64 -9.92
CA LEU A 108 6.47 -0.63 -9.36
C LEU A 108 6.85 -1.75 -10.32
N PHE A 109 7.65 -2.69 -9.84
CA PHE A 109 7.97 -3.91 -10.55
C PHE A 109 7.26 -5.09 -9.89
N SER A 110 6.49 -5.83 -10.68
CA SER A 110 5.84 -7.07 -10.22
C SER A 110 6.55 -8.26 -10.86
N PRO A 111 7.29 -9.09 -10.09
CA PRO A 111 8.02 -10.25 -10.63
C PRO A 111 7.11 -11.21 -11.41
N ASP A 112 5.86 -11.36 -10.98
CA ASP A 112 4.89 -12.27 -11.59
C ASP A 112 4.45 -11.84 -13.01
N SER A 113 4.61 -10.56 -13.35
CA SER A 113 4.23 -10.02 -14.66
C SER A 113 5.40 -9.48 -15.48
N GLU A 114 6.59 -9.38 -14.87
CA GLU A 114 7.80 -8.72 -15.38
C GLU A 114 7.57 -7.27 -15.88
N LYS A 115 6.44 -6.65 -15.51
CA LYS A 115 6.11 -5.28 -15.90
C LYS A 115 6.69 -4.29 -14.90
N LEU A 116 7.31 -3.25 -15.46
CA LEU A 116 7.65 -2.03 -14.75
C LEU A 116 6.55 -1.00 -15.02
N LEU A 117 5.85 -0.58 -13.98
CA LEU A 117 4.77 0.39 -14.04
C LEU A 117 5.20 1.68 -13.34
N ALA A 118 4.83 2.83 -13.90
CA ALA A 118 4.99 4.10 -13.18
C ALA A 118 3.97 4.16 -12.05
N LEU A 119 4.42 4.54 -10.85
CA LEU A 119 3.55 4.67 -9.69
C LEU A 119 2.76 5.98 -9.73
N ASN A 120 1.54 5.93 -9.20
CA ASN A 120 0.74 7.12 -8.92
C ASN A 120 0.47 7.24 -7.41
N GLU A 121 0.20 8.46 -6.96
CA GLU A 121 -0.28 8.70 -5.60
C GLU A 121 -1.64 8.01 -5.37
N GLY A 122 -1.83 7.46 -4.18
CA GLY A 122 -2.99 6.65 -3.79
C GLY A 122 -2.94 5.19 -4.22
N GLU A 123 -1.97 4.80 -5.05
CA GLU A 123 -1.81 3.42 -5.49
C GLU A 123 -1.42 2.51 -4.31
N SER A 124 -2.00 1.30 -4.26
CA SER A 124 -1.68 0.31 -3.24
C SER A 124 -0.60 -0.65 -3.75
N VAL A 125 0.31 -1.03 -2.86
CA VAL A 125 1.43 -1.91 -3.14
C VAL A 125 1.25 -3.22 -2.38
N GLY A 126 1.22 -4.32 -3.12
CA GLY A 126 1.03 -5.67 -2.61
C GLY A 126 2.34 -6.39 -2.30
N SER A 127 2.22 -7.47 -1.52
CA SER A 127 3.32 -8.37 -1.20
C SER A 127 3.93 -9.00 -2.46
N GLY A 128 5.25 -9.09 -2.49
CA GLY A 128 6.06 -9.58 -3.60
C GLY A 128 6.42 -8.54 -4.65
N GLN A 129 5.88 -7.31 -4.56
CA GLN A 129 6.21 -6.24 -5.48
C GLN A 129 7.46 -5.47 -5.03
N ILE A 130 8.13 -4.85 -5.99
CA ILE A 130 9.37 -4.09 -5.80
C ILE A 130 9.13 -2.63 -6.18
N LEU A 131 9.37 -1.73 -5.24
CA LEU A 131 9.35 -0.29 -5.43
C LEU A 131 10.75 0.20 -5.80
N LYS A 132 10.83 1.08 -6.80
CA LYS A 132 12.07 1.71 -7.24
C LYS A 132 11.93 3.22 -7.34
N THR A 133 12.93 3.96 -6.86
CA THR A 133 13.08 5.40 -7.09
C THR A 133 14.26 5.69 -8.00
N GLU A 134 14.13 6.67 -8.88
CA GLU A 134 15.27 7.20 -9.65
C GLU A 134 16.13 8.14 -8.79
N GLN A 135 17.18 8.69 -9.41
CA GLN A 135 17.94 9.80 -8.85
C GLN A 135 17.02 11.01 -8.60
N ASP A 136 17.32 11.81 -7.57
CA ASP A 136 16.55 13.00 -7.18
C ASP A 136 15.04 12.72 -6.93
N SER A 137 14.68 11.47 -6.63
CA SER A 137 13.30 11.03 -6.45
C SER A 137 13.06 10.50 -5.04
N LYS A 138 11.84 10.69 -4.53
CA LYS A 138 11.39 10.15 -3.24
C LYS A 138 9.99 9.57 -3.34
N LEU A 139 9.74 8.49 -2.60
CA LEU A 139 8.41 7.93 -2.42
C LEU A 139 8.04 7.95 -0.95
N PHE A 140 6.85 8.45 -0.65
CA PHE A 140 6.27 8.44 0.67
C PHE A 140 5.20 7.36 0.71
N LEU A 141 5.29 6.48 1.70
CA LEU A 141 4.43 5.34 1.89
C LEU A 141 3.70 5.47 3.22
N ASN A 142 2.40 5.18 3.19
CA ASN A 142 1.63 4.84 4.38
C ASN A 142 1.63 3.32 4.51
N ILE A 143 2.16 2.80 5.62
CA ILE A 143 2.27 1.36 5.87
C ILE A 143 1.05 0.86 6.65
N ALA A 144 0.70 1.61 7.70
CA ALA A 144 -0.47 1.41 8.54
C ALA A 144 -0.81 2.74 9.22
N LYS A 145 -1.97 2.82 9.91
CA LYS A 145 -2.31 4.03 10.68
C LYS A 145 -1.23 4.32 11.71
N GLY A 146 -0.64 5.52 11.67
CA GLY A 146 0.47 5.90 12.55
C GLY A 146 1.85 5.36 12.12
N GLU A 147 1.98 4.77 10.92
CA GLU A 147 3.22 4.17 10.42
C GLU A 147 3.51 4.58 8.98
N GLY A 148 4.68 5.16 8.73
CA GLY A 148 5.08 5.64 7.42
C GLY A 148 6.51 5.31 7.06
N MET A 149 6.82 5.37 5.77
CA MET A 149 8.17 5.19 5.25
C MET A 149 8.45 6.16 4.10
N ILE A 150 9.68 6.67 4.05
CA ILE A 150 10.22 7.37 2.89
C ILE A 150 11.24 6.45 2.22
N LEU A 151 11.12 6.23 0.91
CA LEU A 151 12.20 5.72 0.08
C LEU A 151 12.89 6.95 -0.53
N GLU A 152 14.17 7.10 -0.22
CA GLU A 152 15.01 8.16 -0.80
C GLU A 152 15.40 7.80 -2.24
N GLU A 153 16.23 8.63 -2.87
CA GLU A 153 16.67 8.41 -4.25
C GLU A 153 17.41 7.09 -4.46
N SER A 154 17.36 6.57 -5.68
CA SER A 154 18.06 5.35 -6.09
C SER A 154 17.79 4.14 -5.19
N THR A 155 16.58 4.03 -4.65
CA THR A 155 16.19 3.00 -3.70
C THR A 155 15.45 1.87 -4.38
N GLU A 156 15.77 0.63 -4.02
CA GLU A 156 15.06 -0.58 -4.44
C GLU A 156 14.59 -1.37 -3.22
N LEU A 157 13.27 -1.42 -3.02
CA LEU A 157 12.63 -2.02 -1.86
C LEU A 157 11.60 -3.07 -2.29
N GLU A 158 11.77 -4.30 -1.84
CA GLU A 158 10.81 -5.40 -2.05
C GLU A 158 9.94 -5.59 -0.81
N ILE A 159 8.62 -5.66 -1.00
CA ILE A 159 7.68 -6.05 0.05
C ILE A 159 7.65 -7.58 0.07
N MET A 160 8.02 -8.20 1.19
CA MET A 160 8.14 -9.65 1.28
C MET A 160 6.76 -10.32 1.35
N LYS A 161 6.65 -11.52 0.77
CA LYS A 161 5.46 -12.39 0.93
C LYS A 161 5.43 -13.09 2.29
N GLU A 162 6.57 -13.19 2.95
CA GLU A 162 6.75 -13.89 4.23
C GLU A 162 6.86 -12.91 5.39
N GLY A 163 6.16 -13.20 6.49
CA GLY A 163 6.17 -12.39 7.70
C GLY A 163 5.24 -11.17 7.63
N LYS A 164 4.77 -10.72 8.79
CA LYS A 164 4.17 -9.38 8.89
C LYS A 164 5.25 -8.34 8.56
N GLN A 165 4.86 -7.25 7.90
CA GLN A 165 5.67 -6.04 7.62
C GLN A 165 7.18 -6.30 7.40
N SER A 166 7.48 -7.22 6.50
CA SER A 166 8.83 -7.62 6.17
C SER A 166 9.23 -7.03 4.82
N PHE A 167 10.40 -6.39 4.78
CA PHE A 167 10.91 -5.66 3.63
C PHE A 167 12.31 -6.14 3.30
N ARG A 168 12.67 -6.14 2.02
CA ARG A 168 14.06 -6.33 1.57
C ARG A 168 14.55 -5.09 0.86
N LEU A 169 15.52 -4.41 1.48
CA LEU A 169 16.20 -3.26 0.90
C LEU A 169 17.44 -3.75 0.15
N ARG A 170 17.45 -3.57 -1.17
CA ARG A 170 18.55 -4.04 -2.04
C ARG A 170 19.60 -2.96 -2.28
N ASN A 171 19.16 -1.70 -2.32
CA ASN A 171 20.00 -0.53 -2.53
C ASN A 171 19.24 0.72 -2.08
N GLY A 172 19.97 1.77 -1.71
CA GLY A 172 19.43 3.10 -1.40
C GLY A 172 19.20 3.32 0.09
N SER A 173 18.25 4.18 0.44
CA SER A 173 17.97 4.54 1.82
C SER A 173 16.47 4.60 2.07
N ILE A 174 16.06 4.08 3.24
CA ILE A 174 14.69 4.22 3.73
C ILE A 174 14.70 4.87 5.10
N LEU A 175 13.74 5.78 5.30
CA LEU A 175 13.40 6.32 6.61
C LEU A 175 12.09 5.70 7.04
N VAL A 176 12.04 5.19 8.26
CA VAL A 176 10.86 4.52 8.77
C VAL A 176 10.42 5.18 10.05
N HIS A 177 9.14 5.52 10.12
CA HIS A 177 8.45 5.95 11.33
C HIS A 177 7.39 4.89 11.67
N LEU A 178 7.64 4.15 12.74
CA LEU A 178 6.70 3.19 13.31
C LEU A 178 6.07 3.75 14.57
N HIS A 179 4.81 3.44 14.81
CA HIS A 179 4.21 3.62 16.12
C HIS A 179 4.86 2.69 17.14
N LYS A 180 4.96 3.10 18.41
CA LYS A 180 5.63 2.29 19.43
C LYS A 180 4.81 1.04 19.75
N ASN A 181 5.17 -0.09 19.14
CA ASN A 181 4.61 -1.39 19.47
C ASN A 181 5.53 -2.17 20.43
N LEU A 182 4.94 -2.90 21.38
CA LEU A 182 5.72 -3.57 22.44
C LEU A 182 6.23 -4.96 22.05
N LYS A 183 5.72 -5.55 20.96
CA LYS A 183 6.23 -6.82 20.43
C LYS A 183 7.42 -6.61 19.51
N LYS A 184 8.38 -7.53 19.62
CA LYS A 184 9.69 -7.51 18.97
C LYS A 184 9.66 -7.95 17.49
N ASP A 185 8.55 -8.48 16.98
CA ASP A 185 8.67 -9.50 15.91
C ASP A 185 7.94 -9.22 14.59
N GLU A 186 7.41 -8.02 14.38
CA GLU A 186 6.56 -7.75 13.20
C GLU A 186 7.20 -6.87 12.13
N PHE A 187 8.15 -5.98 12.45
CA PHE A 187 8.76 -5.12 11.44
C PHE A 187 10.22 -5.51 11.19
N ARG A 188 10.54 -5.93 9.96
CA ARG A 188 11.87 -6.42 9.59
C ARG A 188 12.34 -5.82 8.29
N ILE A 189 13.59 -5.38 8.26
CA ILE A 189 14.28 -4.97 7.03
C ILE A 189 15.48 -5.90 6.82
N ILE A 190 15.43 -6.65 5.73
CA ILE A 190 16.49 -7.54 5.28
C ILE A 190 17.34 -6.77 4.26
N THR A 191 18.65 -6.84 4.44
CA THR A 191 19.66 -6.26 3.54
C THR A 191 20.64 -7.36 3.12
N GLU A 192 21.61 -7.06 2.26
CA GLU A 192 22.65 -8.03 1.89
C GLU A 192 23.50 -8.39 3.12
N THR A 193 23.84 -7.38 3.94
CA THR A 193 24.79 -7.56 5.06
C THR A 193 24.15 -7.83 6.42
N GLY A 194 22.82 -7.72 6.54
CA GLY A 194 22.16 -7.97 7.82
C GLY A 194 20.65 -7.93 7.84
N LEU A 195 20.12 -8.19 9.03
CA LEU A 195 18.72 -8.11 9.39
C LEU A 195 18.53 -7.02 10.45
N VAL A 196 17.58 -6.11 10.20
CA VAL A 196 17.18 -5.05 11.12
C VAL A 196 15.78 -5.38 11.65
N GLU A 197 15.65 -5.46 12.97
CA GLU A 197 14.41 -5.72 13.71
C GLU A 197 14.15 -4.54 14.65
N VAL A 198 12.90 -4.10 14.76
CA VAL A 198 12.62 -2.77 15.32
C VAL A 198 11.62 -2.87 16.48
N ARG A 199 11.84 -2.06 17.53
CA ARG A 199 10.95 -1.92 18.70
C ARG A 199 10.35 -0.49 18.83
N GLY A 200 10.29 0.24 17.71
CA GLY A 200 9.88 1.66 17.55
C GLY A 200 11.08 2.62 17.37
N THR A 201 10.95 3.89 16.96
CA THR A 201 9.91 4.51 16.10
C THR A 201 10.56 5.09 14.84
N LYS A 202 11.59 5.94 14.98
CA LYS A 202 12.22 6.67 13.87
C LYS A 202 13.66 6.25 13.66
N PHE A 203 13.93 5.62 12.52
CA PHE A 203 15.27 5.17 12.15
C PHE A 203 15.46 5.15 10.63
N GLU A 204 16.71 5.31 10.19
CA GLU A 204 17.13 5.20 8.79
C GLU A 204 17.89 3.88 8.60
N VAL A 205 17.61 3.19 7.50
CA VAL A 205 18.44 2.08 7.00
C VAL A 205 18.91 2.44 5.60
N ARG A 206 20.23 2.45 5.43
CA ARG A 206 20.88 2.68 4.16
C ARG A 206 21.63 1.42 3.75
N GLU A 207 21.36 0.95 2.54
CA GLU A 207 22.09 -0.15 1.93
C GLU A 207 22.81 0.34 0.69
N LYS A 208 24.09 -0.02 0.59
CA LYS A 208 24.88 0.24 -0.59
C LYS A 208 25.70 -0.99 -0.93
N PRO A 209 25.64 -1.47 -2.19
CA PRO A 209 26.46 -2.58 -2.65
C PRO A 209 27.93 -2.35 -2.26
N LYS A 210 28.53 -3.35 -1.61
CA LYS A 210 29.94 -3.35 -1.14
C LYS A 210 30.28 -2.44 0.04
N GLU A 211 29.54 -1.34 0.28
CA GLU A 211 29.72 -0.50 1.48
C GLU A 211 28.99 -1.07 2.71
N GLY A 212 27.97 -1.91 2.47
CA GLY A 212 27.19 -2.57 3.51
C GLY A 212 26.07 -1.71 4.09
N THR A 213 25.43 -2.24 5.13
CA THR A 213 24.21 -1.66 5.71
C THR A 213 24.56 -0.69 6.83
N ILE A 214 24.06 0.53 6.76
CA ILE A 214 24.13 1.50 7.85
C ILE A 214 22.75 1.67 8.47
N VAL A 215 22.66 1.55 9.79
CA VAL A 215 21.43 1.80 10.55
C VAL A 215 21.67 2.97 11.50
N SER A 216 20.82 3.99 11.44
CA SER A 216 20.88 5.20 12.26
C SER A 216 19.57 5.38 13.04
N VAL A 217 19.64 5.52 14.36
CA VAL A 217 18.45 5.58 15.22
C VAL A 217 18.24 7.00 15.72
N LEU A 218 17.10 7.60 15.39
CA LEU A 218 16.70 8.91 15.90
C LEU A 218 15.88 8.77 17.19
N GLU A 219 14.91 7.85 17.20
CA GLU A 219 14.02 7.60 18.34
C GLU A 219 13.72 6.10 18.48
N GLY A 220 13.56 5.66 19.73
CA GLY A 220 13.27 4.27 20.05
C GLY A 220 14.51 3.38 19.99
N ARG A 221 14.32 2.09 19.70
CA ARG A 221 15.38 1.07 19.73
C ARG A 221 15.31 0.15 18.54
N VAL A 222 16.48 -0.12 17.96
CA VAL A 222 16.61 -0.97 16.78
C VAL A 222 17.63 -2.05 17.05
N ALA A 223 17.23 -3.29 16.80
CA ALA A 223 18.10 -4.45 16.82
C ALA A 223 18.66 -4.70 15.42
N ALA A 224 19.97 -4.90 15.31
CA ALA A 224 20.66 -5.24 14.08
C ALA A 224 21.43 -6.55 14.25
N LYS A 225 21.30 -7.46 13.29
CA LYS A 225 22.01 -8.74 13.23
C LYS A 225 22.83 -8.78 11.95
N SER A 226 24.12 -9.08 12.06
CA SER A 226 24.97 -9.27 10.89
C SER A 226 24.71 -10.64 10.26
N SER A 227 24.58 -10.69 8.93
CA SER A 227 24.48 -11.94 8.17
C SER A 227 25.81 -12.70 8.13
N SER A 228 26.94 -12.00 8.22
CA SER A 228 28.29 -12.60 8.17
C SER A 228 28.75 -13.19 9.51
N GLU A 229 28.20 -12.69 10.62
CA GLU A 229 28.56 -13.10 11.98
C GLU A 229 27.33 -13.41 12.85
N PRO A 230 26.51 -14.41 12.50
CA PRO A 230 25.27 -14.71 13.23
C PRO A 230 25.51 -15.05 14.71
N ASN A 231 26.72 -15.56 15.04
CA ASN A 231 27.11 -15.94 16.39
C ASN A 231 27.43 -14.76 17.32
N ARG A 232 27.64 -13.54 16.81
CA ARG A 232 27.86 -12.36 17.67
C ARG A 232 26.59 -11.81 18.30
N GLY A 233 25.43 -12.38 17.94
CA GLY A 233 24.15 -12.03 18.51
C GLY A 233 23.63 -10.66 18.07
N GLU A 234 22.46 -10.34 18.60
CA GLU A 234 21.71 -9.13 18.30
C GLU A 234 22.38 -7.88 18.86
N GLN A 235 22.55 -6.87 18.01
CA GLN A 235 23.13 -5.59 18.35
C GLN A 235 22.00 -4.55 18.54
N VAL A 236 21.64 -4.25 19.79
CA VAL A 236 20.63 -3.22 20.09
C VAL A 236 21.27 -1.82 20.05
N LEU A 237 20.61 -0.91 19.33
CA LEU A 237 20.92 0.50 19.18
C LEU A 237 19.90 1.36 19.90
N GLU A 238 20.41 2.34 20.64
CA GLU A 238 19.65 3.38 21.34
C GLU A 238 19.59 4.68 20.50
N PRO A 239 18.73 5.65 20.86
CA PRO A 239 18.66 6.93 20.17
C PRO A 239 20.01 7.64 20.08
N GLY A 240 20.32 8.21 18.91
CA GLY A 240 21.61 8.85 18.66
C GLY A 240 22.73 7.89 18.29
N GLN A 241 22.49 6.58 18.20
CA GLN A 241 23.49 5.60 17.79
C GLN A 241 23.37 5.25 16.31
N LYS A 242 24.51 4.83 15.74
CA LYS A 242 24.59 4.26 14.40
C LYS A 242 25.47 3.02 14.36
N ILE A 243 25.11 2.05 13.53
CA ILE A 243 25.92 0.87 13.24
C ILE A 243 26.14 0.74 11.75
N ARG A 244 27.33 0.29 11.37
CA ARG A 244 27.60 -0.20 10.01
C ARG A 244 27.82 -1.71 10.09
N LEU A 245 27.06 -2.47 9.30
CA LEU A 245 27.21 -3.89 9.10
C LEU A 245 27.98 -4.11 7.79
N GLU A 246 29.05 -4.90 7.84
CA GLU A 246 29.89 -5.21 6.69
C GLU A 246 30.20 -6.71 6.66
N ALA A 247 30.79 -7.19 5.56
CA ALA A 247 31.19 -8.59 5.44
C ALA A 247 32.16 -9.05 6.55
N LYS A 248 32.95 -8.14 7.13
CA LYS A 248 33.96 -8.42 8.17
C LYS A 248 33.47 -8.19 9.60
N GLY A 249 32.18 -7.90 9.80
CA GLY A 249 31.59 -7.67 11.11
C GLY A 249 30.79 -6.38 11.16
N PHE A 250 30.90 -5.62 12.26
CA PHE A 250 30.17 -4.37 12.41
C PHE A 250 30.99 -3.30 13.16
N GLN A 251 30.65 -2.04 12.93
CA GLN A 251 31.20 -0.90 13.65
C GLN A 251 30.07 -0.07 14.23
N ARG A 252 30.08 0.11 15.56
CA ARG A 252 29.16 1.01 16.28
C ARG A 252 29.79 2.37 16.49
N THR A 253 29.02 3.41 16.28
CA THR A 253 29.41 4.82 16.54
C THR A 253 28.18 5.61 16.97
N PHE A 254 28.37 6.89 17.30
CA PHE A 254 27.27 7.81 17.59
C PHE A 254 27.02 8.71 16.38
N LEU A 255 25.78 9.15 16.23
CA LEU A 255 25.41 10.23 15.33
C LEU A 255 26.02 11.53 15.84
N THR A 256 26.66 12.28 14.95
CA THR A 256 27.08 13.65 15.21
C THR A 256 25.87 14.57 15.30
N SER A 257 26.01 15.75 15.91
CA SER A 257 24.91 16.72 15.99
C SER A 257 24.39 17.15 14.60
N ALA A 258 25.27 17.17 13.59
CA ALA A 258 24.89 17.45 12.21
C ALA A 258 24.04 16.31 11.62
N GLU A 259 24.49 15.05 11.76
CA GLU A 259 23.74 13.87 11.31
C GLU A 259 22.38 13.76 12.00
N GLN A 260 22.31 14.03 13.30
CA GLN A 260 21.06 14.00 14.06
C GLN A 260 20.07 15.08 13.59
N LYS A 261 20.57 16.29 13.30
CA LYS A 261 19.74 17.38 12.77
C LYS A 261 19.25 17.10 11.36
N GLU A 262 20.12 16.57 10.49
CA GLU A 262 19.76 16.17 9.13
C GLU A 262 18.67 15.08 9.17
N LEU A 263 18.86 14.06 9.99
CA LEU A 263 17.90 12.98 10.14
C LEU A 263 16.56 13.49 10.66
N GLY A 264 16.56 14.37 11.66
CA GLY A 264 15.36 15.04 12.17
C GLY A 264 14.63 15.85 11.09
N PHE A 265 15.35 16.56 10.22
CA PHE A 265 14.76 17.28 9.09
C PHE A 265 14.11 16.32 8.10
N LYS A 266 14.78 15.22 7.71
CA LYS A 266 14.18 14.22 6.80
C LYS A 266 12.90 13.62 7.37
N PHE A 267 12.87 13.33 8.67
CA PHE A 267 11.66 12.84 9.34
C PHE A 267 10.53 13.87 9.42
N SER A 268 10.84 15.18 9.37
CA SER A 268 9.80 16.22 9.32
C SER A 268 9.06 16.26 7.97
N GLU A 269 9.64 15.68 6.91
CA GLU A 269 8.97 15.52 5.62
C GLU A 269 7.91 14.40 5.65
N LEU A 270 8.08 13.40 6.53
CA LEU A 270 7.17 12.28 6.67
C LEU A 270 5.96 12.66 7.52
N GLN A 271 4.87 13.02 6.86
CA GLN A 271 3.58 13.20 7.53
C GLN A 271 2.99 11.82 7.83
N VAL A 272 2.92 11.49 9.11
CA VAL A 272 2.23 10.30 9.60
C VAL A 272 1.03 10.79 10.38
N ASP A 273 -0.15 10.27 10.07
CA ASP A 273 -1.36 10.57 10.84
C ASP A 273 -1.15 10.16 12.29
N GLU A 274 -1.06 11.15 13.19
CA GLU A 274 -1.05 10.88 14.62
C GLU A 274 -2.34 10.15 14.99
N ILE A 275 -2.21 9.11 15.81
CA ILE A 275 -3.38 8.41 16.31
C ILE A 275 -4.15 9.41 17.20
N PRO A 276 -5.38 9.80 16.82
CA PRO A 276 -6.09 10.85 17.53
C PRO A 276 -6.34 10.41 18.97
N ARG A 277 -5.81 11.17 19.93
CA ARG A 277 -6.06 10.95 21.36
C ARG A 277 -7.33 11.69 21.74
N ASN A 278 -8.39 10.93 22.00
CA ASN A 278 -9.58 11.47 22.62
C ASN A 278 -9.90 10.65 23.87
N SER A 279 -9.44 11.14 25.02
CA SER A 279 -9.55 10.47 26.31
C SER A 279 -10.98 10.18 26.74
N GLU A 280 -11.95 10.90 26.17
CA GLU A 280 -13.38 10.77 26.51
C GLU A 280 -14.18 9.99 25.44
N LYS A 281 -13.54 9.60 24.32
CA LYS A 281 -14.24 8.86 23.26
C LYS A 281 -14.50 7.43 23.71
N SER A 282 -15.77 7.05 23.71
CA SER A 282 -16.23 5.67 23.86
C SER A 282 -16.60 5.07 22.51
N PHE A 283 -16.47 3.76 22.37
CA PHE A 283 -16.83 2.98 21.20
C PHE A 283 -17.90 1.96 21.59
N SER A 284 -18.91 1.78 20.73
CA SER A 284 -20.03 0.87 21.03
C SER A 284 -19.59 -0.59 21.04
N ASN A 285 -18.60 -0.92 20.21
CA ASN A 285 -18.10 -2.28 20.04
C ASN A 285 -16.64 -2.28 19.53
N LYS A 286 -16.02 -3.47 19.50
CA LYS A 286 -14.62 -3.63 19.06
C LYS A 286 -14.41 -3.40 17.56
N ASP A 287 -15.42 -3.61 16.73
CA ASP A 287 -15.32 -3.34 15.30
C ASP A 287 -15.26 -1.83 15.05
N ASP A 288 -16.00 -1.00 15.80
CA ASP A 288 -15.91 0.46 15.72
C ASP A 288 -14.51 0.94 16.13
N LEU A 289 -13.97 0.38 17.21
CA LEU A 289 -12.61 0.68 17.68
C LEU A 289 -11.56 0.27 16.64
N PHE A 290 -11.69 -0.93 16.05
CA PHE A 290 -10.83 -1.39 14.99
C PHE A 290 -10.98 -0.56 13.71
N ASN A 291 -12.19 -0.16 13.32
CA ASN A 291 -12.41 0.64 12.12
C ASN A 291 -11.80 2.05 12.27
N GLU A 292 -11.85 2.62 13.47
CA GLU A 292 -11.19 3.88 13.75
C GLU A 292 -9.67 3.72 13.66
N TYR A 293 -9.09 2.79 14.40
CA TYR A 293 -7.65 2.75 14.62
C TYR A 293 -6.88 1.77 13.72
N GLN A 294 -7.60 0.92 13.00
CA GLN A 294 -7.09 -0.14 12.12
C GLN A 294 -6.17 -1.15 12.83
N ARG A 295 -6.25 -1.24 14.16
CA ARG A 295 -5.49 -2.17 15.01
C ARG A 295 -6.28 -2.49 16.27
N LEU A 296 -5.95 -3.62 16.90
CA LEU A 296 -6.47 -3.99 18.22
C LEU A 296 -5.45 -4.83 18.97
N GLU A 297 -5.17 -4.47 20.22
CA GLU A 297 -4.24 -5.19 21.08
C GLU A 297 -4.90 -5.70 22.38
N ARG A 298 -4.27 -6.73 22.96
CA ARG A 298 -4.51 -7.22 24.32
C ARG A 298 -3.26 -7.01 25.16
N VAL A 299 -3.34 -6.15 26.16
CA VAL A 299 -2.29 -5.89 27.15
C VAL A 299 -2.48 -6.83 28.35
N ILE A 300 -1.42 -7.56 28.70
CA ILE A 300 -1.36 -8.43 29.88
C ILE A 300 -0.46 -7.75 30.92
N LEU A 301 -1.01 -7.49 32.10
CA LEU A 301 -0.31 -6.84 33.20
C LEU A 301 0.32 -7.85 34.16
N SER A 302 1.26 -7.38 35.00
CA SER A 302 1.99 -8.18 36.00
C SER A 302 1.10 -8.78 37.09
N ASN A 303 -0.07 -8.17 37.33
CA ASN A 303 -1.12 -8.69 38.21
C ASN A 303 -2.01 -9.77 37.54
N GLY A 304 -1.76 -10.10 36.27
CA GLY A 304 -2.54 -11.05 35.46
C GLY A 304 -3.78 -10.46 34.77
N GLU A 305 -4.06 -9.16 34.96
CA GLU A 305 -5.16 -8.45 34.30
C GLU A 305 -4.94 -8.39 32.78
N ARG A 306 -6.04 -8.49 32.03
CA ARG A 306 -6.03 -8.48 30.56
C ARG A 306 -6.93 -7.35 30.07
N LEU A 307 -6.32 -6.38 29.42
CA LEU A 307 -6.99 -5.19 28.89
C LEU A 307 -6.97 -5.28 27.37
N GLU A 308 -8.11 -5.05 26.73
CA GLU A 308 -8.21 -5.01 25.27
C GLU A 308 -8.53 -3.59 24.81
N GLY A 309 -7.82 -3.14 23.78
CA GLY A 309 -7.93 -1.77 23.31
C GLY A 309 -6.91 -1.46 22.23
N VAL A 310 -6.69 -0.17 21.99
CA VAL A 310 -5.70 0.34 21.05
C VAL A 310 -4.63 1.11 21.79
N ILE A 311 -3.36 0.77 21.60
CA ILE A 311 -2.26 1.57 22.17
C ILE A 311 -2.13 2.86 21.35
N VAL A 312 -2.67 3.96 21.88
CA VAL A 312 -2.69 5.25 21.18
C VAL A 312 -1.39 6.04 21.39
N ASP A 313 -0.68 5.81 22.49
CA ASP A 313 0.59 6.48 22.79
C ASP A 313 1.40 5.71 23.85
N MET A 314 2.71 5.97 23.92
CA MET A 314 3.59 5.45 24.95
C MET A 314 4.79 6.39 25.19
N ASP A 315 5.01 6.72 26.46
CA ASP A 315 6.18 7.45 26.96
C ASP A 315 7.13 6.52 27.75
N GLU A 316 8.10 7.10 28.45
CA GLU A 316 9.08 6.34 29.24
C GLU A 316 8.44 5.61 30.43
N ASN A 317 7.39 6.19 31.01
CA ASN A 317 6.78 5.74 32.25
C ASN A 317 5.42 5.06 32.00
N PHE A 318 4.71 5.48 30.95
CA PHE A 318 3.31 5.14 30.75
C PHE A 318 2.99 4.69 29.33
N MET A 319 1.96 3.85 29.26
CA MET A 319 1.29 3.44 28.04
C MET A 319 -0.17 3.90 28.10
N TYR A 320 -0.66 4.44 27.01
CA TYR A 320 -2.02 4.95 26.89
C TYR A 320 -2.81 4.00 25.99
N LEU A 321 -3.80 3.33 26.57
CA LEU A 321 -4.63 2.33 25.91
C LEU A 321 -6.06 2.86 25.76
N GLN A 322 -6.52 3.06 24.54
CA GLN A 322 -7.92 3.36 24.24
C GLN A 322 -8.76 2.08 24.31
N THR A 323 -9.62 1.98 25.32
CA THR A 323 -10.59 0.89 25.45
C THR A 323 -11.92 1.27 24.79
N LEU A 324 -12.94 0.40 24.91
CA LEU A 324 -14.30 0.73 24.48
C LEU A 324 -14.90 1.90 25.28
N GLU A 325 -14.51 2.07 26.54
CA GLU A 325 -15.10 3.12 27.39
C GLU A 325 -14.31 4.43 27.28
N LYS A 326 -12.98 4.35 27.38
CA LYS A 326 -12.09 5.51 27.47
C LYS A 326 -10.63 5.15 27.27
N GLU A 327 -9.79 6.17 27.14
CA GLU A 327 -8.34 6.02 27.30
C GLU A 327 -7.99 5.73 28.77
N ILE A 328 -7.17 4.71 29.00
CA ILE A 328 -6.59 4.38 30.30
C ILE A 328 -5.08 4.50 30.26
N LYS A 329 -4.52 4.97 31.36
CA LYS A 329 -3.07 5.17 31.56
C LYS A 329 -2.52 4.01 32.38
N ILE A 330 -1.58 3.28 31.80
CA ILE A 330 -1.00 2.06 32.35
C ILE A 330 0.48 2.31 32.66
N GLN A 331 0.95 1.93 33.85
CA GLN A 331 2.37 1.99 34.19
C GLN A 331 3.16 1.01 33.31
N ARG A 332 4.21 1.48 32.66
CA ARG A 332 4.93 0.70 31.64
C ARG A 332 5.60 -0.55 32.21
N ASP A 333 6.17 -0.44 33.42
CA ASP A 333 6.81 -1.55 34.14
C ASP A 333 5.82 -2.64 34.59
N SER A 334 4.53 -2.30 34.69
CA SER A 334 3.46 -3.27 34.97
C SER A 334 3.05 -4.10 33.76
N VAL A 335 3.46 -3.74 32.54
CA VAL A 335 3.08 -4.48 31.32
C VAL A 335 4.01 -5.66 31.09
N MET A 336 3.46 -6.87 31.12
CA MET A 336 4.18 -8.10 30.82
C MET A 336 4.23 -8.39 29.33
N GLU A 337 3.08 -8.33 28.66
CA GLU A 337 2.95 -8.68 27.25
C GLU A 337 1.87 -7.84 26.57
N VAL A 338 2.01 -7.57 25.27
CA VAL A 338 0.97 -6.95 24.45
C VAL A 338 0.77 -7.76 23.21
N ILE A 339 -0.40 -8.34 22.99
CA ILE A 339 -0.75 -9.23 21.87
C ILE A 339 -1.60 -8.48 20.84
N GLN A 340 -1.12 -8.34 19.60
CA GLN A 340 -1.97 -7.86 18.52
C GLN A 340 -3.05 -8.91 18.20
N LEU A 341 -4.30 -8.51 18.30
CA LEU A 341 -5.47 -9.34 18.01
C LEU A 341 -5.93 -9.19 16.57
N ARG A 342 -5.82 -7.99 16.00
CA ARG A 342 -6.27 -7.67 14.65
C ARG A 342 -5.44 -6.57 14.00
#